data_AF-A0A951ZKU9-F1
#
_entry.id   AF-A0A951ZKU9-F1
#
_cell.length_a   1.000
_cell.length_b   1.000
_cell.length_c   1.000
_cell.angle_alpha   90.00
_cell.angle_beta   90.00
_cell.angle_gamma   90.00
#
_symmetry.space_group_name_H-M   'P 1'
#
loop_
_entity.id
_entity.type
_entity.pdbx_description
1 polymer ?
#
loop_
_entity_poly.entity_id
_entity_poly.type
_entity_poly.pdbx_seq_one_letter_code
_entity_poly.pdbx_strand_id
1 'polypeptide(L)'
;MQKDKGLYFAKGIYTQMNIQPFVLANHQGFITIKGETIGHTRDESEYAIPFTDAEVLLNQFCQPIISKIRYRLPYNGKTWDVDAFLGDNEGLILAE
;
A
#
# COMPACT_ATOMS: atom_id res chain seq x y z
N MET A 1 22.02 17.65 5.13
CA MET A 1 21.47 16.29 5.10
C MET A 1 20.41 16.23 4.04
N GLN A 2 20.64 15.46 2.99
CA GLN A 2 19.68 15.27 1.90
C GLN A 2 18.46 14.54 2.50
N LYS A 3 17.31 15.20 2.56
CA LYS A 3 16.06 14.54 2.96
C LYS A 3 15.68 13.62 1.81
N ASP A 4 15.89 12.31 1.97
CA ASP A 4 15.36 11.34 1.03
C ASP A 4 13.85 11.57 0.89
N LYS A 5 13.39 11.79 -0.33
CA LYS A 5 11.96 12.00 -0.63
C LYS A 5 11.28 10.64 -0.46
N GLY A 6 10.61 10.45 0.68
CA GLY A 6 9.80 9.26 0.92
C GLY A 6 8.74 9.09 -0.17
N LEU A 7 8.40 7.85 -0.47
CA LEU A 7 7.41 7.48 -1.48
C LEU A 7 6.05 7.33 -0.81
N TYR A 8 5.01 7.95 -1.38
CA TYR A 8 3.64 7.80 -0.92
C TYR A 8 3.01 6.48 -1.42
N PHE A 9 2.27 5.83 -0.53
CA PHE A 9 1.50 4.62 -0.77
C PHE A 9 0.10 4.80 -0.19
N ALA A 10 -0.94 4.41 -0.94
CA ALA A 10 -2.30 4.28 -0.41
C ALA A 10 -2.94 2.98 -0.88
N LYS A 11 -3.62 2.30 0.04
CA LYS A 11 -4.17 0.96 -0.16
C LYS A 11 -5.50 0.83 0.56
N GLY A 12 -6.47 0.19 -0.08
CA GLY A 12 -7.81 -0.01 0.46
C GLY A 12 -8.28 -1.43 0.22
N ILE A 13 -9.20 -1.93 1.05
CA ILE A 13 -9.79 -3.26 0.91
C ILE A 13 -11.24 -3.10 0.47
N TYR A 14 -11.65 -3.82 -0.57
CA TYR A 14 -13.05 -3.99 -0.91
C TYR A 14 -13.50 -5.42 -0.56
N THR A 15 -14.13 -5.54 0.61
CA THR A 15 -14.43 -6.82 1.26
C THR A 15 -15.43 -7.68 0.51
N GLN A 16 -16.25 -7.09 -0.37
CA GLN A 16 -17.29 -7.82 -1.12
C GLN A 16 -16.72 -8.66 -2.27
N MET A 17 -15.50 -8.39 -2.75
CA MET A 17 -14.91 -9.11 -3.90
C MET A 17 -13.49 -9.64 -3.65
N ASN A 18 -12.99 -9.63 -2.40
CA ASN A 18 -11.60 -9.98 -2.07
C ASN A 18 -10.55 -9.25 -2.95
N ILE A 19 -10.84 -8.00 -3.32
CA ILE A 19 -9.92 -7.16 -4.09
C ILE A 19 -9.31 -6.06 -3.23
N GLN A 20 -8.07 -5.71 -3.54
CA GLN A 20 -7.31 -4.70 -2.84
C GLN A 20 -6.62 -3.77 -3.85
N PRO A 21 -7.26 -2.66 -4.25
CA PRO A 21 -6.59 -1.64 -5.06
C PRO A 21 -5.56 -0.88 -4.23
N PHE A 22 -4.49 -0.41 -4.89
CA PHE A 22 -3.53 0.51 -4.29
C PHE A 22 -2.83 1.38 -5.33
N VAL A 23 -2.31 2.53 -4.89
CA VAL A 23 -1.60 3.51 -5.71
C VAL A 23 -0.26 3.90 -5.10
N LEU A 24 0.67 4.31 -5.98
CA LEU A 24 2.01 4.77 -5.64
C LEU A 24 2.25 6.21 -6.14
N ALA A 25 3.14 6.94 -5.48
CA ALA A 25 3.48 8.33 -5.79
C ALA A 25 3.98 8.59 -7.24
N ASN A 26 4.46 7.55 -7.93
CA ASN A 26 4.94 7.61 -9.30
C ASN A 26 3.84 7.35 -10.35
N HIS A 27 2.57 7.62 -10.01
CA HIS A 27 1.41 7.41 -10.89
C HIS A 27 1.25 5.96 -11.35
N GLN A 28 1.52 5.01 -10.46
CA GLN A 28 1.26 3.59 -10.69
C GLN A 28 0.05 3.12 -9.88
N GLY A 29 -0.84 2.37 -10.52
CA GLY A 29 -2.01 1.75 -9.91
C GLY A 29 -1.95 0.24 -10.03
N PHE A 30 -2.46 -0.44 -9.02
CA PHE A 30 -2.47 -1.89 -8.96
C PHE A 30 -3.77 -2.39 -8.32
N ILE A 31 -4.12 -3.63 -8.62
CA ILE A 31 -5.16 -4.38 -7.92
C ILE A 31 -4.61 -5.75 -7.54
N THR A 32 -4.80 -6.12 -6.28
CA THR A 32 -4.55 -7.48 -5.82
C THR A 32 -5.87 -8.23 -5.72
N ILE A 33 -5.97 -9.41 -6.33
CA ILE A 33 -7.08 -10.35 -6.17
C ILE A 33 -6.62 -11.43 -5.21
N LYS A 34 -7.42 -11.70 -4.17
CA LYS A 34 -7.11 -12.67 -3.13
C LYS A 34 -8.09 -13.84 -3.22
N GLY A 35 -7.56 -15.04 -3.33
CA GLY A 35 -8.31 -16.29 -3.29
C GLY A 35 -8.87 -16.59 -1.90
N GLU A 36 -9.40 -17.78 -1.71
CA GLU A 36 -9.84 -18.21 -0.37
C GLU A 36 -8.64 -18.53 0.52
N THR A 37 -8.79 -18.29 1.82
CA THR A 37 -7.78 -18.71 2.79
C THR A 37 -7.90 -20.21 3.05
N ILE A 38 -6.83 -20.96 2.79
CA ILE A 38 -6.71 -22.38 3.08
C ILE A 38 -5.66 -22.55 4.18
N GLY A 39 -6.11 -22.81 5.41
CA GLY A 39 -5.23 -22.89 6.58
C GLY A 39 -4.50 -21.58 6.86
N HIS A 40 -3.18 -21.56 6.67
CA HIS A 40 -2.32 -20.38 6.83
C HIS A 40 -1.86 -19.76 5.50
N THR A 41 -2.42 -20.23 4.38
CA THR A 41 -2.04 -19.79 3.04
C THR A 41 -3.24 -19.23 2.29
N ARG A 42 -2.98 -18.33 1.34
CA ARG A 42 -3.97 -17.80 0.40
C ARG A 42 -3.29 -17.45 -0.90
N ASP A 43 -3.92 -17.78 -2.01
CA ASP A 43 -3.46 -17.35 -3.33
C ASP A 43 -3.69 -15.84 -3.50
N GLU A 44 -2.68 -15.12 -3.95
CA GLU A 44 -2.78 -13.70 -4.26
C GLU A 44 -2.17 -13.44 -5.64
N SER A 45 -2.92 -12.73 -6.48
CA SER A 45 -2.47 -12.30 -7.81
C SER A 45 -2.55 -10.77 -7.89
N GLU A 46 -1.45 -10.15 -8.31
CA GLU A 46 -1.34 -8.70 -8.45
C GLU A 46 -1.24 -8.30 -9.92
N TYR A 47 -1.99 -7.28 -10.31
CA TYR A 47 -2.02 -6.77 -11.67
C TYR A 47 -1.86 -5.25 -11.67
N ALA A 48 -1.03 -4.75 -12.59
CA ALA A 48 -1.00 -3.33 -12.89
C ALA A 48 -2.30 -2.92 -13.59
N ILE A 49 -2.87 -1.78 -13.19
CA ILE A 49 -4.05 -1.17 -13.79
C ILE A 49 -3.78 0.33 -14.01
N PRO A 50 -4.57 1.03 -14.84
CA PRO A 50 -4.45 2.48 -14.95
C PRO A 50 -4.55 3.15 -13.58
N PHE A 51 -3.67 4.12 -13.32
CA PHE A 51 -3.62 4.83 -12.04
C PHE A 51 -4.96 5.46 -11.66
N THR A 52 -5.62 6.08 -12.64
CA THR A 52 -6.95 6.68 -12.47
C THR A 52 -8.00 5.67 -12.05
N ASP A 53 -7.93 4.44 -12.58
CA ASP A 53 -8.86 3.37 -12.23
C ASP A 53 -8.60 2.90 -10.79
N ALA A 54 -7.33 2.75 -10.41
CA ALA A 54 -6.97 2.43 -9.03
C ALA A 54 -7.42 3.50 -8.03
N GLU A 55 -7.27 4.79 -8.35
CA GLU A 55 -7.78 5.90 -7.53
C GLU A 55 -9.30 5.86 -7.38
N VAL A 56 -10.04 5.66 -8.47
CA VAL A 56 -11.49 5.55 -8.44
C VAL A 56 -11.92 4.36 -7.56
N LEU A 57 -11.27 3.20 -7.74
CA LEU A 57 -11.55 2.00 -6.96
C LEU A 57 -11.29 2.20 -5.46
N LEU A 58 -10.18 2.85 -5.12
CA LEU A 58 -9.85 3.20 -3.74
C LEU A 58 -10.90 4.14 -3.14
N ASN A 59 -11.18 5.26 -3.79
CA ASN A 59 -11.98 6.34 -3.22
C ASN A 59 -13.48 6.01 -3.15
N GLN A 60 -14.01 5.24 -4.10
CA GLN A 60 -15.45 4.96 -4.18
C GLN A 60 -15.85 3.66 -3.49
N PHE A 61 -14.96 2.67 -3.43
CA PHE A 61 -15.33 1.32 -2.99
C PHE A 61 -14.58 0.83 -1.75
N CYS A 62 -13.47 1.45 -1.34
CA CYS A 62 -12.68 0.95 -0.22
C CYS A 62 -12.82 1.80 1.04
N GLN A 63 -13.14 1.15 2.17
CA GLN A 63 -13.00 1.72 3.50
C GLN A 63 -12.64 0.61 4.53
N PRO A 64 -11.69 0.84 5.45
CA PRO A 64 -10.84 2.03 5.55
C PRO A 64 -9.71 2.02 4.49
N ILE A 65 -9.18 3.22 4.19
CA ILE A 65 -7.98 3.39 3.36
C ILE A 65 -6.78 3.58 4.29
N ILE A 66 -5.74 2.78 4.09
CA ILE A 66 -4.46 2.90 4.79
C ILE A 66 -3.50 3.63 3.85
N SER A 67 -2.92 4.74 4.32
CA SER A 67 -1.90 5.47 3.57
C SER A 67 -0.67 5.74 4.43
N LYS A 68 0.49 5.83 3.78
CA LYS A 68 1.79 5.99 4.43
C LYS A 68 2.82 6.63 3.50
N ILE A 69 3.85 7.20 4.10
CA ILE A 69 5.09 7.56 3.41
C ILE A 69 6.16 6.56 3.80
N ARG A 70 6.73 5.86 2.82
CA ARG A 70 7.84 4.92 3.01
C ARG A 70 9.16 5.60 2.68
N TYR A 71 10.07 5.58 3.64
CA TYR A 71 11.46 6.00 3.50
C TYR A 71 12.34 4.77 3.40
N ARG A 72 13.25 4.73 2.43
CA ARG A 72 14.22 3.66 2.29
C ARG A 72 15.58 4.15 2.78
N LEU A 73 16.06 3.60 3.89
CA LEU A 73 17.24 4.13 4.58
C LEU A 73 18.31 3.04 4.74
N PRO A 74 19.57 3.29 4.37
CA PRO A 74 20.65 2.38 4.71
C PRO A 74 21.02 2.54 6.20
N TYR A 75 20.99 1.45 6.97
CA TYR A 75 21.43 1.43 8.36
C TYR A 75 22.00 0.06 8.75
N ASN A 76 23.19 0.07 9.37
CA ASN A 76 23.93 -1.12 9.82
C ASN A 76 24.06 -2.21 8.74
N GLY A 77 24.46 -1.82 7.52
CA GLY A 77 24.66 -2.73 6.40
C GLY A 77 23.38 -3.31 5.77
N LYS A 78 22.20 -2.88 6.23
CA LYS A 78 20.90 -3.25 5.67
C LYS A 78 20.18 -2.03 5.10
N THR A 79 19.24 -2.28 4.21
CA THR A 79 18.29 -1.27 3.74
C THR A 79 16.98 -1.48 4.45
N TRP A 80 16.51 -0.45 5.14
CA TRP A 80 15.27 -0.47 5.92
C TRP A 80 14.17 0.26 5.18
N ASP A 81 12.98 -0.32 5.17
CA ASP A 81 11.77 0.38 4.76
C ASP A 81 11.07 0.92 6.01
N VAL A 82 11.11 2.25 6.20
CA VAL A 82 10.49 2.95 7.32
C VAL A 82 9.19 3.59 6.87
N ASP A 83 8.08 3.08 7.36
CA ASP A 83 6.73 3.56 7.08
C ASP A 83 6.26 4.54 8.15
N ALA A 84 5.95 5.77 7.74
CA ALA A 84 5.18 6.73 8.55
C ALA A 84 3.73 6.75 8.05
N PHE A 85 2.80 6.27 8.88
CA PHE A 85 1.38 6.19 8.52
C PHE A 85 0.67 7.53 8.63
N LEU A 86 -0.38 7.71 7.84
CA LEU A 86 -1.16 8.94 7.71
C LEU A 86 -2.64 8.70 8.08
N GLY A 87 -3.40 9.79 8.20
CA GLY A 87 -4.83 9.74 8.49
C GLY A 87 -5.11 9.21 9.89
N ASP A 88 -6.04 8.26 10.02
CA ASP A 88 -6.41 7.67 11.31
C ASP A 88 -5.24 6.98 12.04
N ASN A 89 -4.18 6.64 11.30
CA ASN A 89 -2.97 6.01 11.83
C ASN A 89 -1.79 7.00 11.97
N GLU A 90 -2.04 8.31 11.90
CA GLU A 90 -0.98 9.31 12.07
C GLU A 90 -0.25 9.15 13.40
N GLY A 91 1.09 9.20 13.34
CA GLY A 91 1.96 8.97 14.49
C GLY A 91 2.45 7.52 14.64
N LEU A 92 1.84 6.55 13.95
CA LEU A 92 2.38 5.19 13.86
C LEU A 92 3.57 5.15 12.89
N ILE A 93 4.68 4.57 13.35
CA ILE A 93 5.89 4.35 12.55
C ILE A 93 6.30 2.88 12.67
N LEU A 94 6.60 2.25 11.54
CA LEU A 94 7.10 0.87 11.45
C LEU A 94 8.37 0.82 10.61
N ALA A 95 9.34 -0.03 10.97
CA ALA A 95 10.55 -0.26 10.20
C ALA A 95 10.78 -1.77 10.01
N GLU A 96 11.02 -2.20 8.77
CA GLU A 96 11.30 -3.59 8.37
C GLU A 96 12.54 -3.72 7.49
#